data_AF-A0A329T2Q0-F1
#
_entry.id   AF-A0A329T2Q0-F1
#
_cell.length_a   1.000
_cell.length_b   1.000
_cell.length_c   1.000
_cell.angle_alpha   90.00
_cell.angle_beta   90.00
_cell.angle_gamma   90.00
#
_symmetry.space_group_name_H-M   'P 1'
#
loop_
_entity.id
_entity.type
_entity.pdbx_description
1 polymer ?
#
loop_
_entity_poly.entity_id
_entity_poly.type
_entity_poly.pdbx_seq_one_letter_code
_entity_poly.pdbx_strand_id
1 'polypeptide(L)'
;MVVFTSPNVEWLRVVRKDDCTIYMPLWTCEELQEAASAVGLKGSSGVNCITDDIIEERFYSFGGVARECLLQEEALAEFKKRDLNKEIEQIRDVEEFSHLVDGVGNRSACHRVLHYVPGEDTRWVDTKLASPFVGENLALHLLKSVKNDKKSLHTSLEGIPEGASLCVRLFEAETHEQLARGCKFEPRLLRDTTAGRTTATRGPYHKPESTRFESINGFYLPKMKPTGSSTVVTAEDVIAWNTDAKNRVILFQMTISMTHPVKASGILSVLEKLGLLEVINSDPKRAALVFVVPKSTTSSFKRQEIVPEATDNSPVKSIKGIGPVAERNLPAKAILSRAQRNLESMRDKTYSEAMAQIPQYAWFTQG
;
A
#
# COMPACT_ATOMS: atom_id res chain seq x y z
N MET A 1 -16.18 -5.84 -26.96
CA MET A 1 -16.04 -4.37 -26.85
C MET A 1 -14.96 -3.95 -27.84
N VAL A 2 -15.31 -3.16 -28.86
CA VAL A 2 -14.34 -2.66 -29.84
C VAL A 2 -14.04 -1.22 -29.46
N VAL A 3 -12.82 -0.96 -29.00
CA VAL A 3 -12.35 0.40 -28.75
C VAL A 3 -11.89 0.97 -30.09
N PHE A 4 -12.54 2.04 -30.54
CA PHE A 4 -12.12 2.77 -31.73
C PHE A 4 -11.37 4.02 -31.31
N THR A 5 -10.07 4.09 -31.63
CA THR A 5 -9.29 5.33 -31.59
C THR A 5 -9.15 5.85 -33.02
N SER A 6 -10.18 6.52 -33.54
CA SER A 6 -10.08 7.20 -34.85
C SER A 6 -9.64 8.65 -34.66
N PRO A 7 -8.58 9.11 -35.36
CA PRO A 7 -8.04 10.47 -35.23
C PRO A 7 -8.90 11.55 -35.91
N ASN A 8 -10.03 11.21 -36.54
CA ASN A 8 -10.86 12.15 -37.28
C ASN A 8 -11.97 12.78 -36.42
N VAL A 9 -11.76 13.95 -35.83
CA VAL A 9 -12.75 14.60 -34.93
C VAL A 9 -14.17 14.73 -35.53
N GLU A 10 -14.33 14.77 -36.85
CA GLU A 10 -15.65 14.84 -37.50
C GLU A 10 -16.51 13.58 -37.29
N TRP A 11 -15.92 12.40 -37.01
CA TRP A 11 -16.71 11.20 -36.73
C TRP A 11 -17.49 11.28 -35.41
N LEU A 12 -17.02 12.09 -34.45
CA LEU A 12 -17.70 12.32 -33.16
C LEU A 12 -19.04 13.03 -33.30
N ARG A 13 -19.29 13.73 -34.42
CA ARG A 13 -20.56 14.42 -34.69
C ARG A 13 -21.65 13.50 -35.22
N VAL A 14 -21.27 12.35 -35.79
CA VAL A 14 -22.18 11.39 -36.43
C VAL A 14 -22.63 10.30 -35.44
N VAL A 15 -21.84 10.05 -34.40
CA VAL A 15 -22.18 9.09 -33.33
C VAL A 15 -23.13 9.77 -32.34
N ARG A 16 -24.42 9.38 -32.37
CA ARG A 16 -25.36 9.71 -31.29
C ARG A 16 -24.92 8.99 -30.01
N LYS A 17 -24.71 9.78 -28.95
CA LYS A 17 -24.41 9.28 -27.60
C LYS A 17 -25.72 8.88 -26.90
N ASP A 18 -26.30 7.77 -27.33
CA ASP A 18 -27.34 7.12 -26.52
C ASP A 18 -26.61 6.16 -25.57
N ASP A 19 -26.43 6.54 -24.30
CA ASP A 19 -25.87 5.73 -23.20
C ASP A 19 -24.59 4.91 -23.50
N CYS A 20 -23.56 5.56 -24.04
CA CYS A 20 -22.29 4.93 -24.47
C CYS A 20 -21.05 5.27 -23.62
N THR A 21 -21.18 5.98 -22.48
CA THR A 21 -20.03 6.25 -21.62
C THR A 21 -19.77 5.04 -20.74
N ILE A 22 -18.71 4.28 -21.04
CA ILE A 22 -18.26 3.16 -20.22
C ILE A 22 -16.96 3.59 -19.55
N TYR A 23 -16.91 3.46 -18.23
CA TYR A 23 -15.73 3.77 -17.46
C TYR A 23 -14.85 2.52 -17.33
N MET A 24 -13.56 2.67 -17.63
CA MET A 24 -12.61 1.57 -17.50
C MET A 24 -12.07 1.52 -16.07
N PRO A 25 -11.98 0.31 -15.47
CA PRO A 25 -11.32 0.17 -14.18
C PRO A 25 -9.83 0.53 -14.31
N LEU A 26 -9.28 0.97 -13.18
CA LEU A 26 -7.82 1.11 -13.03
C LEU A 26 -7.17 -0.27 -13.06
N TRP A 27 -5.91 -0.30 -13.48
CA TRP A 27 -5.14 -1.54 -13.49
C TRP A 27 -4.64 -1.85 -12.08
N THR A 28 -4.66 -3.11 -11.70
CA THR A 28 -3.95 -3.62 -10.52
C THR A 28 -2.43 -3.55 -10.75
N CYS A 29 -1.64 -3.60 -9.67
CA CYS A 29 -0.18 -3.59 -9.78
C CYS A 29 0.30 -4.82 -10.56
N GLU A 30 -0.32 -5.97 -10.32
CA GLU A 30 -0.05 -7.24 -10.98
C GLU A 30 -0.32 -7.15 -12.48
N GLU A 31 -1.48 -6.62 -12.89
CA GLU A 31 -1.81 -6.43 -14.32
C GLU A 31 -0.80 -5.51 -15.01
N LEU A 32 -0.30 -4.46 -14.33
CA LEU A 32 0.73 -3.58 -14.87
C LEU A 32 2.06 -4.31 -15.07
N GLN A 33 2.47 -5.13 -14.09
CA GLN A 33 3.70 -5.92 -14.16
C GLN A 33 3.62 -7.01 -15.23
N GLU A 34 2.46 -7.64 -15.39
CA GLU A 34 2.20 -8.60 -16.47
C GLU A 34 2.22 -7.91 -17.83
N ALA A 35 1.56 -6.76 -17.98
CA ALA A 35 1.58 -5.99 -19.22
C ALA A 35 2.99 -5.54 -19.60
N ALA A 36 3.76 -5.00 -18.65
CA ALA A 36 5.14 -4.58 -18.88
C ALA A 36 6.00 -5.75 -19.39
N SER A 37 5.81 -6.95 -18.84
CA SER A 37 6.46 -8.17 -19.33
C SER A 37 6.01 -8.50 -20.76
N ALA A 38 4.70 -8.52 -21.00
CA ALA A 38 4.10 -8.93 -22.27
C ALA A 38 4.48 -8.03 -23.45
N VAL A 39 4.67 -6.73 -23.20
CA VAL A 39 5.06 -5.75 -24.22
C VAL A 39 6.56 -5.49 -24.29
N GLY A 40 7.37 -6.28 -23.56
CA GLY A 40 8.84 -6.20 -23.64
C GLY A 40 9.44 -4.96 -23.00
N LEU A 41 8.76 -4.35 -22.03
CA LEU A 41 9.28 -3.20 -21.28
C LEU A 41 10.25 -3.62 -20.15
N LYS A 42 10.27 -4.91 -19.79
CA LYS A 42 11.23 -5.47 -18.83
C LYS A 42 12.48 -6.00 -19.55
N GLY A 43 13.68 -5.72 -19.02
CA GLY A 43 14.92 -6.31 -19.56
C GLY A 43 16.23 -5.77 -18.96
N SER A 44 17.32 -6.53 -19.14
CA SER A 44 18.66 -6.21 -18.61
C SER A 44 19.59 -5.50 -19.62
N SER A 45 19.10 -5.21 -20.83
CA SER A 45 19.92 -4.82 -21.97
C SER A 45 19.53 -3.45 -22.52
N GLY A 46 19.94 -2.39 -21.84
CA GLY A 46 20.17 -1.06 -22.42
C GLY A 46 18.95 -0.14 -22.63
N VAL A 47 18.89 0.90 -21.79
CA VAL A 47 18.12 2.15 -21.87
C VAL A 47 16.60 1.99 -22.01
N ASN A 48 15.87 2.42 -20.97
CA ASN A 48 14.41 2.48 -20.85
C ASN A 48 13.67 1.18 -20.47
N CYS A 49 14.33 0.26 -19.77
CA CYS A 49 13.63 -0.85 -19.11
C CYS A 49 13.00 -0.41 -17.79
N ILE A 50 11.77 -0.84 -17.54
CA ILE A 50 11.07 -0.62 -16.28
C ILE A 50 11.11 -1.89 -15.44
N THR A 51 11.51 -1.77 -14.17
CA THR A 51 11.53 -2.90 -13.23
C THR A 51 10.21 -2.99 -12.47
N ASP A 52 9.95 -4.14 -11.84
CA ASP A 52 8.76 -4.31 -11.01
C ASP A 52 8.73 -3.36 -9.81
N ASP A 53 9.89 -3.03 -9.23
CA ASP A 53 9.99 -2.03 -8.16
C ASP A 53 9.61 -0.63 -8.66
N ILE A 54 10.01 -0.24 -9.88
CA ILE A 54 9.62 1.05 -10.47
C ILE A 54 8.10 1.09 -10.74
N ILE A 55 7.53 0.00 -11.27
CA ILE A 55 6.08 -0.10 -11.48
C ILE A 55 5.35 0.06 -10.14
N GLU A 56 5.86 -0.56 -9.09
CA GLU A 56 5.28 -0.48 -7.75
C GLU A 56 5.33 0.93 -7.16
N GLU A 57 6.48 1.62 -7.24
CA GLU A 57 6.61 3.01 -6.80
C GLU A 57 5.64 3.95 -7.53
N ARG A 58 5.48 3.71 -8.83
CA ARG A 58 4.56 4.50 -9.65
C ARG A 58 3.10 4.12 -9.43
N PHE A 59 2.82 2.87 -9.12
CA PHE A 59 1.50 2.46 -8.69
C PHE A 59 1.12 3.13 -7.36
N TYR A 60 2.07 3.24 -6.41
CA TYR A 60 1.89 4.02 -5.19
C TYR A 60 1.55 5.49 -5.47
N SER A 61 2.23 6.08 -6.46
CA SER A 61 2.06 7.49 -6.85
C SER A 61 0.79 7.76 -7.65
N PHE A 62 0.45 6.89 -8.60
CA PHE A 62 -0.57 7.13 -9.63
C PHE A 62 -1.75 6.15 -9.60
N GLY A 63 -1.81 5.24 -8.63
CA GLY A 63 -3.00 4.46 -8.32
C GLY A 63 -3.57 3.60 -9.45
N GLY A 64 -2.70 3.02 -10.29
CA GLY A 64 -3.12 2.09 -11.34
C GLY A 64 -3.43 2.72 -12.70
N VAL A 65 -3.13 4.01 -12.90
CA VAL A 65 -3.24 4.61 -14.24
C VAL A 65 -2.06 4.12 -15.09
N ALA A 66 -2.34 3.21 -16.02
CA ALA A 66 -1.31 2.51 -16.80
C ALA A 66 -0.39 3.46 -17.58
N ARG A 67 -0.92 4.57 -18.08
CA ARG A 67 -0.15 5.57 -18.84
C ARG A 67 0.99 6.13 -18.01
N GLU A 68 0.75 6.46 -16.75
CA GLU A 68 1.72 7.03 -15.82
C GLU A 68 2.61 5.94 -15.19
N CYS A 69 2.03 4.79 -14.84
CA CYS A 69 2.77 3.69 -14.22
C CYS A 69 3.82 3.08 -15.15
N LEU A 70 3.54 3.00 -16.46
CA LEU A 70 4.40 2.36 -17.46
C LEU A 70 5.27 3.36 -18.26
N LEU A 71 5.43 4.60 -17.78
CA LEU A 71 6.28 5.60 -18.45
C LEU A 71 7.74 5.11 -18.56
N GLN A 72 8.34 5.12 -19.73
CA GLN A 72 9.74 4.70 -19.85
C GLN A 72 10.72 5.75 -19.30
N GLU A 73 10.37 7.03 -19.39
CA GLU A 73 11.23 8.13 -18.98
C GLU A 73 10.95 8.54 -17.54
N GLU A 74 11.95 8.36 -16.67
CA GLU A 74 11.86 8.71 -15.25
C GLU A 74 11.60 10.21 -15.04
N ALA A 75 12.21 11.07 -15.85
CA ALA A 75 12.00 12.51 -15.78
C ALA A 75 10.53 12.93 -16.02
N LEU A 76 9.80 12.18 -16.86
CA LEU A 76 8.38 12.43 -17.11
C LEU A 76 7.53 11.93 -15.94
N ALA A 77 7.84 10.78 -15.36
CA ALA A 77 7.17 10.28 -14.16
C ALA A 77 7.32 11.28 -13.00
N GLU A 78 8.53 11.76 -12.76
CA GLU A 78 8.82 12.79 -11.75
C GLU A 78 8.16 14.14 -12.05
N PHE A 79 8.01 14.51 -13.32
CA PHE A 79 7.24 15.68 -13.71
C PHE A 79 5.75 15.51 -13.38
N LYS A 80 5.17 14.34 -13.67
CA LYS A 80 3.77 14.02 -13.35
C LYS A 80 3.51 13.99 -11.84
N LYS A 81 4.46 13.47 -11.06
CA LYS A 81 4.42 13.47 -9.58
C LYS A 81 4.45 14.90 -9.02
N ARG A 82 5.28 15.79 -9.60
CA ARG A 82 5.29 17.22 -9.25
C ARG A 82 3.98 17.93 -9.60
N ASP A 83 3.42 17.62 -10.76
CA ASP A 83 2.11 18.11 -11.19
C ASP A 83 1.01 17.70 -10.21
N LEU A 84 1.04 16.45 -9.73
CA LEU A 84 0.10 15.94 -8.72
C LEU A 84 0.20 16.71 -7.40
N ASN A 85 1.41 16.95 -6.90
CA ASN A 85 1.61 17.76 -5.69
C ASN A 85 1.06 19.18 -5.83
N LYS A 86 1.24 19.83 -6.99
CA LYS A 86 0.69 21.17 -7.24
C LYS A 86 -0.85 21.19 -7.21
N GLU A 87 -1.52 20.13 -7.62
CA GLU A 87 -2.99 20.04 -7.50
C GLU A 87 -3.41 19.87 -6.03
N ILE A 88 -2.68 19.06 -5.27
CA ILE A 88 -2.93 18.88 -3.84
C ILE A 88 -2.76 20.21 -3.09
N GLU A 89 -1.71 20.96 -3.40
CA GLU A 89 -1.43 22.28 -2.79
C GLU A 89 -2.48 23.36 -3.11
N GLN A 90 -3.30 23.15 -4.14
CA GLN A 90 -4.41 24.06 -4.47
C GLN A 90 -5.65 23.83 -3.58
N ILE A 91 -5.75 22.69 -2.88
CA ILE A 91 -6.88 22.36 -2.00
C ILE A 91 -6.65 23.00 -0.63
N ARG A 92 -7.20 24.19 -0.40
CA ARG A 92 -6.88 25.02 0.77
C ARG A 92 -7.43 24.46 2.07
N ASP A 93 -8.62 23.86 2.02
CA ASP A 93 -9.35 23.41 3.19
C ASP A 93 -10.30 22.24 2.87
N VAL A 94 -10.99 21.79 3.92
CA VAL A 94 -11.92 20.65 3.87
C VAL A 94 -13.16 20.98 3.03
N GLU A 95 -13.58 22.24 2.98
CA GLU A 95 -14.75 22.65 2.20
C GLU A 95 -14.44 22.57 0.70
N GLU A 96 -13.26 23.03 0.29
CA GLU A 96 -12.77 22.88 -1.08
C GLU A 96 -12.57 21.40 -1.46
N PHE A 97 -12.09 20.56 -0.54
CA PHE A 97 -12.04 19.12 -0.75
C PHE A 97 -13.45 18.51 -0.91
N SER A 98 -14.42 18.89 -0.06
CA SER A 98 -15.81 18.41 -0.18
C SER A 98 -16.40 18.76 -1.54
N HIS A 99 -16.25 20.01 -1.98
CA HIS A 99 -16.73 20.46 -3.29
C HIS A 99 -16.07 19.70 -4.45
N LEU A 100 -14.81 19.26 -4.28
CA LEU A 100 -14.09 18.45 -5.27
C LEU A 100 -14.63 17.01 -5.31
N VAL A 101 -14.97 16.43 -4.17
CA VAL A 101 -15.61 15.10 -4.06
C VAL A 101 -17.03 15.11 -4.63
N ASP A 102 -17.80 16.15 -4.34
CA ASP A 102 -19.18 16.32 -4.82
C ASP A 102 -19.27 16.67 -6.32
N GLY A 103 -18.12 16.87 -6.99
CA GLY A 103 -18.07 17.24 -8.40
C GLY A 103 -18.55 18.66 -8.71
N VAL A 104 -18.65 19.51 -7.68
CA VAL A 104 -19.10 20.91 -7.75
C VAL A 104 -17.94 21.86 -8.09
N GLY A 105 -16.68 21.42 -7.92
CA GLY A 105 -15.46 22.20 -8.18
C GLY A 105 -14.95 22.26 -9.63
N ASN A 106 -13.82 22.98 -9.83
CA ASN A 106 -13.13 23.08 -11.11
C ASN A 106 -12.67 21.68 -11.60
N ARG A 107 -13.23 21.21 -12.72
CA ARG A 107 -13.08 19.83 -13.22
C ARG A 107 -11.64 19.43 -13.56
N SER A 108 -10.72 20.39 -13.76
CA SER A 108 -9.34 20.07 -14.13
C SER A 108 -8.48 19.55 -12.98
N ALA A 109 -8.73 19.95 -11.72
CA ALA A 109 -7.95 19.45 -10.57
C ALA A 109 -8.47 18.08 -10.08
N CYS A 110 -9.78 17.84 -10.23
CA CYS A 110 -10.49 16.67 -9.72
C CYS A 110 -9.92 15.34 -10.21
N HIS A 111 -9.58 15.20 -11.50
CA HIS A 111 -9.18 13.90 -12.09
C HIS A 111 -7.78 13.39 -11.69
N ARG A 112 -6.95 14.23 -11.06
CA ARG A 112 -5.62 13.84 -10.59
C ARG A 112 -5.64 13.42 -9.12
N VAL A 113 -6.51 14.05 -8.32
CA VAL A 113 -6.67 13.78 -6.89
C VAL A 113 -7.70 12.68 -6.64
N LEU A 114 -8.71 12.57 -7.52
CA LEU A 114 -9.72 11.53 -7.48
C LEU A 114 -9.71 10.71 -8.77
N HIS A 115 -9.91 9.40 -8.63
CA HIS A 115 -10.18 8.51 -9.73
C HIS A 115 -11.64 8.06 -9.74
N TYR A 116 -12.17 7.87 -10.94
CA TYR A 116 -13.44 7.20 -11.13
C TYR A 116 -13.29 5.69 -10.95
N VAL A 117 -14.21 5.09 -10.21
CA VAL A 117 -14.35 3.65 -10.05
C VAL A 117 -15.66 3.24 -10.70
N PRO A 118 -15.64 2.44 -11.78
CA PRO A 118 -16.87 1.97 -12.39
C PRO A 118 -17.65 1.09 -11.41
N GLY A 119 -18.97 1.32 -11.32
CA GLY A 119 -19.90 0.38 -10.69
C GLY A 119 -20.02 -0.91 -11.49
N GLU A 120 -20.77 -1.89 -10.97
CA GLU A 120 -20.89 -3.23 -11.59
C GLU A 120 -21.38 -3.21 -13.05
N ASP A 121 -22.21 -2.23 -13.40
CA ASP A 121 -22.74 -2.06 -14.76
C ASP A 121 -21.85 -1.18 -15.66
N THR A 122 -20.75 -0.64 -15.12
CA THR A 122 -19.76 0.25 -15.77
C THR A 122 -20.31 1.57 -16.33
N ARG A 123 -21.60 1.85 -16.12
CA ARG A 123 -22.31 3.05 -16.57
C ARG A 123 -22.31 4.16 -15.52
N TRP A 124 -22.22 3.76 -14.25
CA TRP A 124 -22.06 4.66 -13.12
C TRP A 124 -20.64 4.62 -12.59
N VAL A 125 -20.23 5.72 -11.97
CA VAL A 125 -18.94 5.83 -11.30
C VAL A 125 -19.08 6.42 -9.93
N ASP A 126 -18.35 5.82 -9.01
CA ASP A 126 -17.99 6.46 -7.75
C ASP A 126 -16.64 7.18 -7.92
N THR A 127 -16.33 8.08 -6.99
CA THR A 127 -15.01 8.69 -6.88
C THR A 127 -14.29 8.13 -5.67
N LYS A 128 -12.99 7.90 -5.82
CA LYS A 128 -12.09 7.58 -4.69
C LYS A 128 -10.83 8.40 -4.77
N LEU A 129 -10.09 8.52 -3.66
CA LEU A 129 -8.74 9.06 -3.69
C LEU A 129 -7.89 8.32 -4.73
N ALA A 130 -7.20 9.09 -5.57
CA ALA A 130 -6.53 8.57 -6.76
C ALA A 130 -5.49 7.49 -6.43
N SER A 131 -4.67 7.73 -5.41
CA SER A 131 -3.59 6.82 -4.99
C SER A 131 -3.27 6.95 -3.50
N PRO A 132 -2.55 5.99 -2.91
CA PRO A 132 -2.00 6.13 -1.56
C PRO A 132 -1.17 7.40 -1.37
N PHE A 133 -0.33 7.75 -2.35
CA PHE A 133 0.46 8.99 -2.35
C PHE A 133 -0.42 10.23 -2.24
N VAL A 134 -1.52 10.29 -3.00
CA VAL A 134 -2.46 11.43 -2.95
C VAL A 134 -3.10 11.54 -1.58
N GLY A 135 -3.63 10.43 -1.05
CA GLY A 135 -4.30 10.42 0.26
C GLY A 135 -3.37 10.89 1.38
N GLU A 136 -2.10 10.48 1.36
CA GLU A 136 -1.11 10.94 2.34
C GLU A 136 -0.79 12.43 2.18
N ASN A 137 -0.42 12.87 0.98
CA ASN A 137 0.01 14.25 0.77
C ASN A 137 -1.13 15.24 1.01
N LEU A 138 -2.36 14.87 0.65
CA LEU A 138 -3.56 15.66 0.94
C LEU A 138 -3.81 15.74 2.45
N ALA A 139 -3.72 14.62 3.18
CA ALA A 139 -3.86 14.63 4.64
C ALA A 139 -2.82 15.54 5.31
N LEU A 140 -1.56 15.45 4.90
CA LEU A 140 -0.48 16.32 5.40
C LEU A 140 -0.72 17.79 5.06
N HIS A 141 -1.24 18.10 3.87
CA HIS A 141 -1.56 19.46 3.46
C HIS A 141 -2.68 20.05 4.32
N LEU A 142 -3.79 19.33 4.48
CA LEU A 142 -4.93 19.76 5.29
C LEU A 142 -4.59 19.90 6.77
N LEU A 143 -3.74 19.02 7.31
CA LEU A 143 -3.29 19.13 8.70
C LEU A 143 -2.55 20.46 8.95
N LYS A 144 -1.71 20.88 7.98
CA LYS A 144 -1.01 22.17 8.03
C LYS A 144 -1.98 23.36 7.93
N SER A 145 -3.00 23.27 7.09
CA SER A 145 -3.93 24.39 6.85
C SER A 145 -4.82 24.68 8.08
N VAL A 146 -5.25 23.65 8.81
CA VAL A 146 -6.11 23.80 10.00
C VAL A 146 -5.32 24.09 11.29
N LYS A 147 -4.09 24.60 11.20
CA LYS A 147 -3.18 24.86 12.35
C LYS A 147 -3.08 23.67 13.32
N ASN A 148 -3.19 22.44 12.83
CA ASN A 148 -3.26 21.21 13.63
C ASN A 148 -4.48 21.09 14.56
N ASP A 149 -5.62 21.76 14.31
CA ASP A 149 -6.88 21.49 15.02
C ASP A 149 -7.54 20.20 14.50
N LYS A 150 -7.03 19.08 14.99
CA LYS A 150 -7.41 17.71 14.57
C LYS A 150 -8.87 17.39 14.81
N LYS A 151 -9.45 17.91 15.90
CA LYS A 151 -10.83 17.61 16.28
C LYS A 151 -11.79 18.31 15.32
N SER A 152 -11.48 19.56 14.99
CA SER A 152 -12.20 20.30 13.96
C SER A 152 -12.10 19.58 12.60
N LEU A 153 -10.88 19.22 12.17
CA LEU A 153 -10.66 18.52 10.90
C LEU A 153 -11.41 17.17 10.81
N HIS A 154 -11.37 16.35 11.85
CA HIS A 154 -12.12 15.09 11.89
C HIS A 154 -13.64 15.32 11.83
N THR A 155 -14.15 16.35 12.52
CA THR A 155 -15.58 16.69 12.49
C THR A 155 -15.98 17.17 11.09
N SER A 156 -15.13 17.96 10.42
CA SER A 156 -15.41 18.46 9.07
C SER A 156 -15.35 17.38 7.99
N LEU A 157 -14.58 16.30 8.20
CA LEU A 157 -14.51 15.16 7.27
C LEU A 157 -15.65 14.14 7.49
N GLU A 158 -16.41 14.27 8.57
CA GLU A 158 -17.53 13.38 8.86
C GLU A 158 -18.66 13.60 7.86
N GLY A 159 -19.09 12.52 7.19
CA GLY A 159 -20.15 12.56 6.17
C GLY A 159 -19.68 12.89 4.75
N ILE A 160 -18.41 13.25 4.55
CA ILE A 160 -17.84 13.44 3.20
C ILE A 160 -17.45 12.08 2.61
N PRO A 161 -17.83 11.75 1.35
CA PRO A 161 -17.27 10.58 0.67
C PRO A 161 -15.73 10.65 0.65
N GLU A 162 -15.05 9.53 0.91
CA GLU A 162 -13.59 9.49 1.18
C GLU A 162 -13.09 10.16 2.48
N GLY A 163 -13.92 10.90 3.22
CA GLY A 163 -13.54 11.56 4.48
C GLY A 163 -13.02 10.58 5.53
N ALA A 164 -13.63 9.39 5.64
CA ALA A 164 -13.15 8.33 6.52
C ALA A 164 -11.76 7.81 6.14
N SER A 165 -11.50 7.64 4.83
CA SER A 165 -10.19 7.24 4.30
C SER A 165 -9.14 8.30 4.66
N LEU A 166 -9.48 9.58 4.52
CA LEU A 166 -8.61 10.68 4.85
C LEU A 166 -8.33 10.81 6.36
N CYS A 167 -9.33 10.53 7.21
CA CYS A 167 -9.13 10.44 8.67
C CYS A 167 -8.10 9.37 9.06
N VAL A 168 -8.12 8.22 8.38
CA VAL A 168 -7.08 7.18 8.56
C VAL A 168 -5.72 7.71 8.14
N ARG A 169 -5.62 8.36 6.97
CA ARG A 169 -4.36 8.93 6.46
C ARG A 169 -3.80 10.04 7.36
N LEU A 170 -4.64 10.88 7.95
CA LEU A 170 -4.24 11.89 8.92
C LEU A 170 -3.59 11.26 10.16
N PHE A 171 -4.22 10.20 10.69
CA PHE A 171 -3.69 9.45 11.81
C PHE A 171 -2.36 8.76 11.47
N GLU A 172 -2.25 8.14 10.30
CA GLU A 172 -1.02 7.52 9.80
C GLU A 172 0.11 8.54 9.66
N ALA A 173 -0.15 9.67 8.99
CA ALA A 173 0.82 10.73 8.73
C ALA A 173 1.41 11.31 10.02
N GLU A 174 0.57 11.61 11.00
CA GLU A 174 1.03 12.08 12.31
C GLU A 174 1.90 11.02 13.00
N THR A 175 1.46 9.77 12.96
CA THR A 175 2.18 8.67 13.58
C THR A 175 3.56 8.50 12.94
N HIS A 176 3.66 8.59 11.62
CA HIS A 176 4.94 8.57 10.91
C HIS A 176 5.86 9.70 11.35
N GLU A 177 5.35 10.92 11.48
CA GLU A 177 6.15 12.07 11.93
C GLU A 177 6.72 11.85 13.34
N GLN A 178 5.91 11.35 14.26
CA GLN A 178 6.36 11.02 15.62
C GLN A 178 7.34 9.82 15.65
N LEU A 179 7.10 8.83 14.80
CA LEU A 179 8.00 7.69 14.64
C LEU A 179 9.32 8.08 13.96
N ALA A 180 9.36 9.11 13.12
CA ALA A 180 10.60 9.61 12.52
C ALA A 180 11.46 10.39 13.53
N ARG A 181 10.85 11.18 14.42
CA ARG A 181 11.57 12.10 15.34
C ARG A 181 12.34 11.45 16.49
N GLY A 182 12.04 10.22 16.86
CA GLY A 182 12.46 9.64 18.15
C GLY A 182 11.32 9.69 19.19
N CYS A 183 10.99 8.56 19.81
CA CYS A 183 9.98 8.41 20.87
C CYS A 183 10.20 7.08 21.59
N LYS A 184 9.94 7.07 22.89
CA LYS A 184 9.81 5.82 23.62
C LYS A 184 8.37 5.36 23.46
N PHE A 185 8.17 4.08 23.22
CA PHE A 185 6.83 3.50 23.24
C PHE A 185 6.77 2.39 24.26
N GLU A 186 5.69 2.38 25.04
CA GLU A 186 5.35 1.36 26.03
C GLU A 186 4.13 0.58 25.53
N PRO A 187 4.33 -0.31 24.54
CA PRO A 187 3.21 -0.99 23.92
C PRO A 187 2.64 -2.04 24.89
N ARG A 188 1.32 -2.15 24.93
CA ARG A 188 0.56 -3.13 25.70
C ARG A 188 0.46 -4.42 24.92
N LEU A 189 0.95 -5.53 25.49
CA LEU A 189 0.86 -6.83 24.85
C LEU A 189 -0.61 -7.27 24.68
N LEU A 190 -0.94 -7.75 23.47
CA LEU A 190 -2.24 -8.29 23.11
C LEU A 190 -2.25 -9.82 23.26
N ARG A 191 -2.15 -10.30 24.51
CA ARG A 191 -2.45 -11.70 24.88
C ARG A 191 -3.92 -11.84 25.26
N ASP A 192 -4.44 -13.07 25.20
CA ASP A 192 -5.84 -13.37 25.51
C ASP A 192 -6.29 -13.01 26.93
N THR A 193 -5.41 -12.65 27.90
CA THR A 193 -5.92 -12.17 29.22
C THR A 193 -4.97 -11.44 30.18
N THR A 194 -3.75 -11.00 29.82
CA THR A 194 -2.93 -10.21 30.78
C THR A 194 -2.07 -9.14 30.11
N ALA A 195 -2.22 -7.90 30.60
CA ALA A 195 -1.48 -6.73 30.14
C ALA A 195 -0.03 -6.76 30.64
N GLY A 196 0.86 -7.41 29.90
CA GLY A 196 2.29 -7.17 30.01
C GLY A 196 2.64 -5.86 29.31
N ARG A 197 3.31 -4.93 30.01
CA ARG A 197 3.96 -3.79 29.37
C ARG A 197 5.38 -4.19 28.98
N THR A 198 5.78 -3.85 27.76
CA THR A 198 7.18 -3.92 27.34
C THR A 198 7.66 -2.52 27.03
N THR A 199 8.96 -2.26 27.17
CA THR A 199 9.59 -1.00 26.76
C THR A 199 10.51 -1.31 25.60
N ALA A 200 10.40 -0.58 24.49
CA ALA A 200 11.28 -0.71 23.34
C ALA A 200 12.08 0.59 23.13
N THR A 201 13.38 0.46 22.86
CA THR A 201 14.30 1.59 22.63
C THR A 201 14.87 1.51 21.21
N ARG A 202 14.95 2.66 20.52
CA ARG A 202 14.84 2.76 19.04
C ARG A 202 16.09 2.40 18.22
N GLY A 203 15.82 1.91 17.01
CA GLY A 203 16.66 2.00 15.81
C GLY A 203 16.07 2.99 14.76
N PRO A 204 16.64 3.10 13.55
CA PRO A 204 16.09 3.92 12.46
C PRO A 204 14.66 3.50 12.07
N TYR A 205 13.78 4.49 11.93
CA TYR A 205 12.41 4.32 11.45
C TYR A 205 12.40 4.27 9.93
N HIS A 206 11.63 3.34 9.35
CA HIS A 206 11.43 3.24 7.93
C HIS A 206 9.92 3.26 7.63
N LYS A 207 9.52 4.18 6.75
CA LYS A 207 8.21 4.20 6.13
C LYS A 207 8.33 3.58 4.73
N PRO A 208 7.61 2.49 4.43
CA PRO A 208 7.55 1.93 3.09
C PRO A 208 6.81 2.81 2.10
N GLU A 209 7.22 2.74 0.83
CA GLU A 209 6.53 3.33 -0.33
C GLU A 209 6.00 2.23 -1.28
N SER A 210 5.91 0.99 -0.78
CA SER A 210 5.54 -0.22 -1.52
C SER A 210 4.13 -0.67 -1.13
N THR A 211 3.28 -0.96 -2.12
CA THR A 211 1.93 -1.47 -1.88
C THR A 211 1.92 -2.95 -1.51
N ARG A 212 2.99 -3.71 -1.82
CA ARG A 212 3.15 -5.10 -1.38
C ARG A 212 3.29 -5.26 0.13
N PHE A 213 3.64 -4.20 0.84
CA PHE A 213 3.72 -4.21 2.31
C PHE A 213 2.32 -4.00 2.93
N GLU A 214 1.30 -4.64 2.36
CA GLU A 214 -0.09 -4.50 2.79
C GLU A 214 -0.21 -4.79 4.29
N SER A 215 -0.96 -3.96 5.02
CA SER A 215 -1.07 -4.10 6.48
C SER A 215 0.24 -3.90 7.27
N ILE A 216 1.25 -3.26 6.68
CA ILE A 216 2.44 -2.76 7.38
C ILE A 216 2.73 -1.32 6.95
N ASN A 217 2.35 -0.36 7.80
CA ASN A 217 2.56 1.07 7.54
C ASN A 217 4.01 1.52 7.81
N GLY A 218 4.79 0.78 8.60
CA GLY A 218 6.13 1.21 9.01
C GLY A 218 6.89 0.13 9.74
N PHE A 219 8.21 0.30 9.89
CA PHE A 219 8.99 -0.58 10.76
C PHE A 219 10.22 0.09 11.38
N TYR A 220 10.65 -0.45 12.52
CA TYR A 220 11.98 -0.24 13.08
C TYR A 220 12.86 -1.45 12.81
N LEU A 221 14.05 -1.18 12.29
CA LEU A 221 15.14 -2.14 12.22
C LEU A 221 16.29 -1.66 13.11
N PRO A 222 16.63 -2.38 14.20
CA PRO A 222 17.83 -2.07 14.99
C PRO A 222 19.08 -1.97 14.13
N LYS A 223 19.91 -0.93 14.33
CA LYS A 223 21.13 -0.76 13.52
C LYS A 223 22.05 -1.97 13.69
N MET A 224 22.49 -2.54 12.57
CA MET A 224 23.66 -3.40 12.53
C MET A 224 24.89 -2.54 12.85
N LYS A 225 25.64 -2.92 13.88
CA LYS A 225 26.92 -2.31 14.20
C LYS A 225 28.02 -3.15 13.56
N PRO A 226 28.93 -2.55 12.79
CA PRO A 226 30.10 -3.28 12.32
C PRO A 226 30.91 -3.82 13.49
N THR A 227 31.41 -5.04 13.39
CA THR A 227 32.41 -5.56 14.32
C THR A 227 33.78 -4.94 14.03
N GLY A 228 34.47 -4.51 15.08
CA GLY A 228 35.78 -3.87 14.96
C GLY A 228 35.73 -2.39 14.55
N SER A 229 36.77 -1.90 13.89
CA SER A 229 36.92 -0.49 13.48
C SER A 229 36.37 -0.18 12.08
N SER A 230 35.67 -1.13 11.44
CA SER A 230 35.10 -0.96 10.10
C SER A 230 33.89 -0.03 10.12
N THR A 231 33.69 0.73 9.04
CA THR A 231 32.45 1.50 8.79
C THR A 231 31.46 0.75 7.90
N VAL A 232 31.86 -0.40 7.34
CA VAL A 232 31.07 -1.23 6.44
C VAL A 232 30.61 -2.48 7.18
N VAL A 233 29.31 -2.79 7.07
CA VAL A 233 28.69 -4.01 7.62
C VAL A 233 29.13 -5.22 6.80
N THR A 234 29.70 -6.23 7.43
CA THR A 234 30.12 -7.49 6.79
C THR A 234 29.05 -8.57 6.88
N ALA A 235 29.24 -9.69 6.18
CA ALA A 235 28.35 -10.85 6.30
C ALA A 235 28.34 -11.42 7.72
N GLU A 236 29.49 -11.39 8.41
CA GLU A 236 29.62 -11.81 9.80
C GLU A 236 28.84 -10.89 10.74
N ASP A 237 28.79 -9.58 10.48
CA ASP A 237 27.97 -8.64 11.25
C ASP A 237 26.48 -8.93 11.09
N VAL A 238 26.05 -9.30 9.88
CA VAL A 238 24.67 -9.71 9.61
C VAL A 238 24.34 -10.99 10.38
N ILE A 239 25.24 -11.98 10.38
CA ILE A 239 25.07 -13.23 11.12
C ILE A 239 25.03 -12.97 12.64
N ALA A 240 25.93 -12.13 13.16
CA ALA A 240 25.97 -11.76 14.58
C ALA A 240 24.71 -11.01 14.99
N TRP A 241 24.26 -10.05 14.18
CA TRP A 241 22.99 -9.36 14.40
C TRP A 241 21.81 -10.34 14.37
N ASN A 242 21.86 -11.29 13.43
CA ASN A 242 20.88 -12.36 13.28
C ASN A 242 20.97 -13.44 14.36
N THR A 243 21.90 -13.39 15.32
CA THR A 243 21.98 -14.37 16.42
C THR A 243 21.74 -13.74 17.78
N ASP A 244 21.80 -12.41 17.90
CA ASP A 244 21.46 -11.71 19.13
C ASP A 244 19.93 -11.68 19.36
N ALA A 245 19.47 -12.39 20.39
CA ALA A 245 18.07 -12.46 20.80
C ALA A 245 17.47 -11.10 21.22
N LYS A 246 18.28 -10.07 21.44
CA LYS A 246 17.83 -8.71 21.72
C LYS A 246 17.45 -7.94 20.45
N ASN A 247 17.92 -8.37 19.28
CA ASN A 247 17.60 -7.74 18.01
C ASN A 247 16.22 -8.18 17.53
N ARG A 248 15.28 -7.23 17.61
CA ARG A 248 13.89 -7.43 17.23
C ARG A 248 13.47 -6.41 16.17
N VAL A 249 12.93 -6.89 15.04
CA VAL A 249 12.24 -6.02 14.08
C VAL A 249 10.87 -5.65 14.64
N ILE A 250 10.48 -4.39 14.51
CA ILE A 250 9.19 -3.91 15.00
C ILE A 250 8.41 -3.40 13.80
N LEU A 251 7.32 -4.09 13.47
CA LEU A 251 6.40 -3.76 12.40
C LEU A 251 5.25 -2.95 12.97
N PHE A 252 4.84 -1.89 12.28
CA PHE A 252 3.74 -1.02 12.69
C PHE A 252 2.56 -1.21 11.75
N GLN A 253 1.39 -1.42 12.35
CA GLN A 253 0.11 -1.28 11.67
C GLN A 253 -0.66 -0.14 12.34
N MET A 254 -1.00 0.89 11.58
CA MET A 254 -1.65 2.10 12.06
C MET A 254 -3.13 1.99 11.71
N THR A 255 -4.00 2.15 12.70
CA THR A 255 -5.43 2.00 12.46
C THR A 255 -6.28 2.75 13.48
N ILE A 256 -7.39 3.30 13.03
CA ILE A 256 -8.44 3.86 13.90
C ILE A 256 -9.57 2.85 14.16
N SER A 257 -9.60 1.73 13.42
CA SER A 257 -10.61 0.68 13.55
C SER A 257 -10.28 -0.26 14.70
N MET A 258 -11.31 -0.70 15.44
CA MET A 258 -11.14 -1.69 16.53
C MET A 258 -10.81 -3.10 16.04
N THR A 259 -11.17 -3.39 14.79
CA THR A 259 -10.88 -4.65 14.11
C THR A 259 -10.19 -4.33 12.80
N HIS A 260 -9.00 -4.87 12.61
CA HIS A 260 -8.15 -4.64 11.45
C HIS A 260 -7.28 -5.89 11.21
N PRO A 261 -7.81 -6.88 10.45
CA PRO A 261 -7.05 -8.06 10.09
C PRO A 261 -5.77 -7.67 9.34
N VAL A 262 -4.69 -8.40 9.58
CA VAL A 262 -3.39 -8.15 8.97
C VAL A 262 -3.11 -9.22 7.95
N LYS A 263 -2.82 -8.84 6.71
CA LYS A 263 -2.47 -9.80 5.66
C LYS A 263 -1.08 -10.35 5.90
N ALA A 264 -0.94 -11.68 5.91
CA ALA A 264 0.35 -12.35 6.09
C ALA A 264 1.34 -11.96 4.97
N SER A 265 0.87 -11.83 3.73
CA SER A 265 1.68 -11.47 2.56
C SER A 265 2.47 -10.18 2.73
N GLY A 266 1.90 -9.16 3.37
CA GLY A 266 2.60 -7.91 3.64
C GLY A 266 3.70 -8.04 4.70
N ILE A 267 3.48 -8.87 5.73
CA ILE A 267 4.53 -9.21 6.70
C ILE A 267 5.67 -9.95 5.97
N LEU A 268 5.34 -10.97 5.18
CA LEU A 268 6.32 -11.78 4.44
C LEU A 268 7.16 -10.91 3.51
N SER A 269 6.52 -10.02 2.75
CA SER A 269 7.18 -9.09 1.83
C SER A 269 8.20 -8.20 2.53
N VAL A 270 7.87 -7.66 3.70
CA VAL A 270 8.81 -6.85 4.50
C VAL A 270 9.98 -7.71 4.97
N LEU A 271 9.71 -8.89 5.54
CA LEU A 271 10.76 -9.74 6.10
C LEU A 271 11.70 -10.31 5.04
N GLU A 272 11.17 -10.63 3.86
CA GLU A 272 11.94 -11.07 2.71
C GLU A 272 12.85 -9.94 2.19
N LYS A 273 12.31 -8.72 1.98
CA LYS A 273 13.14 -7.57 1.58
C LYS A 273 14.22 -7.23 2.61
N LEU A 274 14.01 -7.54 3.88
CA LEU A 274 15.00 -7.37 4.95
C LEU A 274 15.96 -8.56 5.12
N GLY A 275 15.75 -9.69 4.43
CA GLY A 275 16.54 -10.91 4.60
C GLY A 275 16.35 -11.60 5.96
N LEU A 276 15.21 -11.36 6.62
CA LEU A 276 14.90 -11.85 7.98
C LEU A 276 13.85 -12.97 8.00
N LEU A 277 13.33 -13.37 6.84
CA LEU A 277 12.23 -14.32 6.73
C LEU A 277 12.52 -15.65 7.43
N GLU A 278 13.62 -16.32 7.10
CA GLU A 278 13.99 -17.63 7.71
C GLU A 278 14.22 -17.55 9.21
N VAL A 279 14.83 -16.45 9.62
CA VAL A 279 15.16 -16.17 11.02
C VAL A 279 13.89 -16.04 11.86
N ILE A 280 12.91 -15.30 11.36
CA ILE A 280 11.63 -15.07 12.05
C ILE A 280 10.72 -16.28 11.94
N ASN A 281 10.80 -17.03 10.84
CA ASN A 281 10.11 -18.31 10.71
C ASN A 281 10.53 -19.29 11.82
N SER A 282 11.82 -19.31 12.16
CA SER A 282 12.39 -20.17 13.21
C SER A 282 12.13 -19.63 14.63
N ASP A 283 12.12 -18.31 14.81
CA ASP A 283 11.79 -17.66 16.09
C ASP A 283 10.91 -16.41 15.89
N PRO A 284 9.57 -16.56 15.89
CA PRO A 284 8.63 -15.46 15.69
C PRO A 284 8.74 -14.32 16.71
N LYS A 285 9.36 -14.56 17.89
CA LYS A 285 9.54 -13.52 18.91
C LYS A 285 10.52 -12.44 18.48
N ARG A 286 11.31 -12.69 17.44
CA ARG A 286 12.24 -11.73 16.83
C ARG A 286 11.57 -10.67 15.96
N ALA A 287 10.27 -10.81 15.72
CA ALA A 287 9.42 -9.73 15.22
C ALA A 287 8.44 -9.28 16.30
N ALA A 288 8.01 -8.02 16.24
CA ALA A 288 6.87 -7.50 16.98
C ALA A 288 5.91 -6.87 15.99
N LEU A 289 4.61 -7.14 16.11
CA LEU A 289 3.59 -6.38 15.40
C LEU A 289 2.93 -5.40 16.36
N VAL A 290 3.09 -4.11 16.12
CA VAL A 290 2.58 -3.04 16.98
C VAL A 290 1.46 -2.31 16.24
N PHE A 291 0.25 -2.45 16.77
CA PHE A 291 -0.91 -1.66 16.35
C PHE A 291 -0.83 -0.28 16.99
N VAL A 292 -0.64 0.75 16.18
CA VAL A 292 -0.77 2.14 16.62
C VAL A 292 -2.22 2.54 16.45
N VAL A 293 -2.87 2.89 17.56
CA VAL A 293 -4.31 3.19 17.61
C VAL A 293 -4.57 4.47 18.40
N PRO A 294 -5.73 5.12 18.24
CA PRO A 294 -6.13 6.24 19.08
C PRO A 294 -6.03 5.93 20.57
N LYS A 295 -5.66 6.93 21.38
CA LYS A 295 -5.55 6.80 22.84
C LYS A 295 -6.84 6.31 23.50
N SER A 296 -8.00 6.72 22.96
CA SER A 296 -9.33 6.32 23.43
C SER A 296 -9.61 4.84 23.25
N THR A 297 -8.96 4.17 22.29
CA THR A 297 -9.20 2.77 21.94
C THR A 297 -8.10 1.82 22.40
N THR A 298 -6.93 2.32 22.80
CA THR A 298 -5.77 1.46 23.12
C THR A 298 -6.02 0.49 24.26
N SER A 299 -6.83 0.84 25.26
CA SER A 299 -7.09 -0.04 26.42
C SER A 299 -7.99 -1.23 26.05
N SER A 300 -8.95 -1.03 25.15
CA SER A 300 -9.93 -2.03 24.71
C SER A 300 -9.53 -2.77 23.43
N PHE A 301 -8.47 -2.30 22.72
CA PHE A 301 -7.99 -2.93 21.49
C PHE A 301 -7.60 -4.40 21.72
N LYS A 302 -8.06 -5.28 20.85
CA LYS A 302 -7.86 -6.74 20.99
C LYS A 302 -6.81 -7.23 20.01
N ARG A 303 -6.35 -8.47 20.21
CA ARG A 303 -5.51 -9.19 19.25
C ARG A 303 -6.24 -9.27 17.91
N GLN A 304 -5.51 -9.01 16.83
CA GLN A 304 -6.04 -9.04 15.47
C GLN A 304 -5.70 -10.37 14.79
N GLU A 305 -6.54 -10.77 13.86
CA GLU A 305 -6.28 -11.94 13.03
C GLU A 305 -5.17 -11.63 12.02
N ILE A 306 -4.23 -12.56 11.85
CA ILE A 306 -3.28 -12.54 10.73
C ILE A 306 -3.83 -13.51 9.70
N VAL A 307 -4.33 -12.95 8.61
CA VAL A 307 -5.05 -13.69 7.57
C VAL A 307 -4.02 -14.20 6.58
N PRO A 308 -3.92 -15.53 6.36
CA PRO A 308 -3.09 -16.08 5.29
C PRO A 308 -3.62 -15.60 3.95
N GLU A 309 -2.74 -15.45 2.96
CA GLU A 309 -3.18 -15.09 1.63
C GLU A 309 -4.15 -16.16 1.11
N ALA A 310 -5.34 -15.72 0.68
CA ALA A 310 -6.32 -16.62 0.13
C ALA A 310 -5.73 -17.20 -1.16
N THR A 311 -5.42 -18.50 -1.15
CA THR A 311 -5.23 -19.22 -2.40
C THR A 311 -6.59 -19.22 -3.09
N ASP A 312 -6.77 -18.32 -4.06
CA ASP A 312 -7.94 -18.40 -4.93
C ASP A 312 -7.84 -19.68 -5.75
N ASN A 313 -8.40 -20.74 -5.19
CA ASN A 313 -8.51 -22.06 -5.82
C ASN A 313 -9.60 -22.09 -6.88
N SER A 314 -10.23 -20.96 -7.16
CA SER A 314 -11.22 -20.85 -8.21
C SER A 314 -10.57 -21.23 -9.55
N PRO A 315 -11.11 -22.23 -10.24
CA PRO A 315 -10.56 -22.66 -11.52
C PRO A 315 -10.69 -21.51 -12.52
N VAL A 316 -9.68 -21.24 -13.36
CA VAL A 316 -9.60 -20.14 -14.35
C VAL A 316 -10.93 -19.80 -15.07
N LYS A 317 -11.79 -20.81 -15.27
CA LYS A 317 -13.19 -20.68 -15.72
C LYS A 317 -14.09 -19.76 -14.87
N SER A 318 -13.69 -19.37 -13.66
CA SER A 318 -14.40 -18.46 -12.77
C SER A 318 -14.11 -16.99 -13.08
N ILE A 319 -13.09 -16.70 -13.88
CA ILE A 319 -12.77 -15.34 -14.32
C ILE A 319 -13.82 -14.90 -15.35
N LYS A 320 -14.70 -13.97 -14.96
CA LYS A 320 -15.72 -13.41 -15.85
C LYS A 320 -15.05 -12.83 -17.11
N GLY A 321 -15.46 -13.32 -18.28
CA GLY A 321 -15.01 -12.78 -19.58
C GLY A 321 -13.92 -13.59 -20.29
N ILE A 322 -13.37 -14.66 -19.69
CA ILE A 322 -12.48 -15.57 -20.40
C ILE A 322 -13.31 -16.50 -21.31
N GLY A 323 -13.14 -16.33 -22.62
CA GLY A 323 -13.76 -17.20 -23.63
C GLY A 323 -12.97 -18.49 -23.90
N PRO A 324 -13.58 -19.52 -24.52
CA PRO A 324 -12.97 -20.84 -24.75
C PRO A 324 -11.67 -20.81 -25.59
N VAL A 325 -11.51 -19.78 -26.41
CA VAL A 325 -10.34 -19.57 -27.27
C VAL A 325 -9.14 -19.06 -26.47
N ALA A 326 -9.37 -18.14 -25.52
CA ALA A 326 -8.33 -17.66 -24.62
C ALA A 326 -7.84 -18.81 -23.71
N GLU A 327 -8.77 -19.64 -23.23
CA GLU A 327 -8.48 -20.84 -22.43
C GLU A 327 -7.53 -21.82 -23.13
N ARG A 328 -7.79 -22.17 -24.40
CA ARG A 328 -6.94 -23.11 -25.16
C ARG A 328 -5.53 -22.60 -25.43
N ASN A 329 -5.33 -21.28 -25.44
CA ASN A 329 -4.06 -20.66 -25.78
C ASN A 329 -3.16 -20.38 -24.55
N LEU A 330 -3.69 -20.49 -23.32
CA LEU A 330 -2.92 -20.29 -22.08
C LEU A 330 -1.76 -21.30 -21.91
N PRO A 331 -1.93 -22.61 -22.20
CA PRO A 331 -0.84 -23.58 -22.06
C PRO A 331 0.28 -23.37 -23.10
N ALA A 332 -0.07 -22.88 -24.29
CA ALA A 332 0.86 -22.69 -25.41
C ALA A 332 1.80 -21.49 -25.22
N LYS A 333 1.47 -20.54 -24.33
CA LYS A 333 2.29 -19.35 -24.05
C LYS A 333 3.36 -19.55 -22.97
N ALA A 334 3.59 -20.78 -22.50
CA ALA A 334 4.53 -21.05 -21.41
C ALA A 334 4.29 -20.16 -20.17
N ILE A 335 3.02 -19.83 -19.88
CA ILE A 335 2.60 -19.32 -18.58
C ILE A 335 2.62 -20.51 -17.60
N LEU A 336 3.83 -20.99 -17.32
CA LEU A 336 4.14 -21.97 -16.30
C LEU A 336 4.32 -21.17 -14.97
N SER A 337 3.74 -21.53 -13.83
CA SER A 337 2.95 -22.72 -13.55
C SER A 337 2.13 -22.59 -12.25
N ARG A 338 0.97 -23.24 -12.25
CA ARG A 338 0.20 -23.59 -11.04
C ARG A 338 1.02 -24.45 -10.05
N ALA A 339 2.12 -25.06 -10.51
CA ALA A 339 3.07 -25.80 -9.69
C ALA A 339 4.05 -24.90 -8.91
N GLN A 340 4.46 -23.75 -9.46
CA GLN A 340 5.17 -22.70 -8.72
C GLN A 340 4.27 -22.12 -7.63
N ARG A 341 3.02 -21.76 -7.95
CA ARG A 341 2.03 -21.32 -6.96
C ARG A 341 1.74 -22.35 -5.87
N ASN A 342 1.84 -23.66 -6.16
CA ASN A 342 1.67 -24.70 -5.13
C ASN A 342 2.92 -24.88 -4.25
N LEU A 343 4.12 -24.66 -4.77
CA LEU A 343 5.37 -24.65 -4.00
C LEU A 343 5.52 -23.38 -3.15
N GLU A 344 5.14 -22.23 -3.71
CA GLU A 344 4.97 -20.96 -3.00
C GLU A 344 3.88 -21.11 -1.94
N SER A 345 2.69 -21.63 -2.28
CA SER A 345 1.59 -21.88 -1.31
C SER A 345 1.96 -22.81 -0.15
N MET A 346 2.76 -23.86 -0.37
CA MET A 346 3.23 -24.73 0.73
C MET A 346 4.28 -24.06 1.61
N ARG A 347 5.15 -23.22 1.02
CA ARG A 347 6.05 -22.33 1.76
C ARG A 347 5.23 -21.31 2.56
N ASP A 348 4.32 -20.61 1.90
CA ASP A 348 3.46 -19.56 2.46
C ASP A 348 2.60 -20.07 3.60
N LYS A 349 2.13 -21.33 3.57
CA LYS A 349 1.38 -21.89 4.69
C LYS A 349 2.24 -22.03 5.96
N THR A 350 3.44 -22.56 5.82
CA THR A 350 4.39 -22.73 6.94
C THR A 350 4.82 -21.37 7.49
N TYR A 351 5.16 -20.43 6.61
CA TYR A 351 5.50 -19.08 7.02
C TYR A 351 4.29 -18.34 7.62
N SER A 352 3.09 -18.49 7.08
CA SER A 352 1.87 -17.85 7.61
C SER A 352 1.55 -18.33 9.04
N GLU A 353 1.74 -19.62 9.33
CA GLU A 353 1.59 -20.17 10.67
C GLU A 353 2.62 -19.58 11.64
N ALA A 354 3.86 -19.35 11.20
CA ALA A 354 4.88 -18.63 11.98
C ALA A 354 4.52 -17.14 12.16
N MET A 355 4.02 -16.47 11.12
CA MET A 355 3.57 -15.07 11.20
C MET A 355 2.44 -14.90 12.22
N ALA A 356 1.51 -15.86 12.28
CA ALA A 356 0.42 -15.86 13.27
C ALA A 356 0.94 -15.90 14.73
N GLN A 357 2.16 -16.39 14.96
CA GLN A 357 2.80 -16.46 16.28
C GLN A 357 3.59 -15.20 16.65
N ILE A 358 3.74 -14.23 15.73
CA ILE A 358 4.38 -12.94 16.02
C ILE A 358 3.63 -12.26 17.17
N PRO A 359 4.32 -11.86 18.26
CA PRO A 359 3.65 -11.17 19.35
C PRO A 359 3.09 -9.82 18.92
N GLN A 360 1.80 -9.62 19.20
CA GLN A 360 1.08 -8.39 18.87
C GLN A 360 0.97 -7.46 20.08
N TYR A 361 1.02 -6.16 19.83
CA TYR A 361 0.88 -5.13 20.85
C TYR A 361 -0.03 -4.00 20.36
N ALA A 362 -0.64 -3.28 21.30
CA ALA A 362 -1.30 -2.01 21.03
C ALA A 362 -0.52 -0.85 21.66
N TRP A 363 -0.44 0.27 20.96
CA TRP A 363 0.22 1.48 21.41
C TRP A 363 -0.52 2.71 20.86
N PHE A 364 -0.32 3.87 21.50
CA PHE A 364 -0.80 5.14 21.00
C PHE A 364 0.33 6.17 21.08
N THR A 365 0.35 7.08 20.13
CA THR A 365 1.23 8.23 20.11
C THR A 365 0.87 9.21 21.23
N GLN A 366 1.87 9.74 21.93
CA GLN A 366 1.63 10.84 22.87
C GLN A 366 1.52 12.13 22.05
N GLY A 367 0.30 12.63 21.91
CA GLY A 367 0.01 13.92 21.28
C GLY A 367 0.43 15.11 22.12
#